data_AF-A0A349A476-F1
#
_entry.id   AF-A0A349A476-F1
#
_cell.length_a   1.000
_cell.length_b   1.000
_cell.length_c   1.000
_cell.angle_alpha   90.00
_cell.angle_beta   90.00
_cell.angle_gamma   90.00
#
_symmetry.space_group_name_H-M   'P 1'
#
loop_
_entity.id
_entity.type
_entity.pdbx_description
1 polymer ?
#
loop_
_entity_poly.entity_id
_entity_poly.type
_entity_poly.pdbx_seq_one_letter_code
_entity_poly.pdbx_strand_id
1 'polypeptide(L)'
;ALACPEGYRPDRRILSRALKNSNADILLTDRPEEAVKGADIVYTDVWASMGQEHEQEERVDRFQGYQVNEKLLKHARKDALVMHCLPA
;
A
#
# COMPACT_ATOMS: atom_id res chain seq x y z
N ALA A 1 -3.76 4.25 -6.51
CA ALA A 1 -2.31 4.04 -6.58
C ALA A 1 -1.91 2.88 -5.65
N LEU A 2 -0.75 2.29 -5.86
CA LEU A 2 -0.15 1.24 -5.03
C LEU A 2 1.24 1.71 -4.60
N ALA A 3 1.48 1.78 -3.29
CA ALA A 3 2.81 2.00 -2.73
C ALA A 3 3.37 0.65 -2.29
N CYS A 4 4.42 0.18 -2.96
CA CYS A 4 5.05 -1.10 -2.64
C CYS A 4 6.58 -0.95 -2.62
N PRO A 5 7.27 -1.41 -1.55
CA PRO A 5 8.72 -1.45 -1.56
C PRO A 5 9.23 -2.41 -2.63
N GLU A 6 10.49 -2.23 -3.03
CA GLU A 6 11.15 -3.14 -3.95
C GLU A 6 11.13 -4.58 -3.39
N GLY A 7 10.87 -5.55 -4.26
CA GLY A 7 10.67 -6.95 -3.87
C GLY A 7 9.24 -7.32 -3.47
N TYR A 8 8.38 -6.35 -3.16
CA TYR A 8 7.00 -6.58 -2.69
C TYR A 8 5.93 -6.06 -3.68
N ARG A 9 6.29 -5.91 -4.95
CA ARG A 9 5.37 -5.47 -6.00
C ARG A 9 4.40 -6.60 -6.39
N PRO A 10 3.19 -6.27 -6.89
CA PRO A 10 2.26 -7.27 -7.40
C PRO A 10 2.88 -8.12 -8.52
N ASP A 11 2.41 -9.38 -8.67
CA ASP A 11 2.80 -10.23 -9.80
C ASP A 11 2.57 -9.48 -11.12
N ARG A 12 3.62 -9.42 -11.95
CA ARG A 12 3.63 -8.64 -13.19
C ARG A 12 2.53 -9.06 -14.16
N ARG A 13 2.14 -10.34 -14.21
CA ARG A 13 1.08 -10.85 -15.07
C ARG A 13 -0.28 -10.36 -14.60
N ILE A 14 -0.51 -10.34 -13.28
CA ILE A 14 -1.74 -9.81 -12.68
C ILE A 14 -1.84 -8.30 -12.95
N LEU A 15 -0.78 -7.55 -12.66
CA LEU A 15 -0.75 -6.10 -12.91
C LEU A 15 -0.96 -5.78 -14.40
N SER A 16 -0.28 -6.50 -15.29
CA SER A 16 -0.45 -6.33 -16.75
C SER A 16 -1.87 -6.63 -17.21
N ARG A 17 -2.51 -7.66 -16.64
CA ARG A 17 -3.90 -7.98 -16.93
C ARG A 17 -4.85 -6.88 -16.45
N ALA A 18 -4.63 -6.34 -15.25
CA ALA A 18 -5.43 -5.25 -14.71
C ALA A 18 -5.32 -3.98 -15.57
N LEU A 19 -4.10 -3.60 -15.97
CA LEU A 19 -3.84 -2.45 -16.85
C LEU A 19 -4.47 -2.62 -18.24
N LYS A 20 -4.48 -3.83 -18.80
CA LYS A 20 -5.07 -4.09 -20.12
C LYS A 20 -6.61 -4.11 -20.10
N ASN A 21 -7.20 -4.59 -19.00
CA ASN A 21 -8.63 -4.87 -18.91
C ASN A 21 -9.42 -3.75 -18.22
N SER A 22 -8.77 -2.69 -17.77
CA SER A 22 -9.41 -1.56 -17.12
C SER A 22 -8.99 -0.24 -17.77
N ASN A 23 -9.87 0.75 -17.73
CA ASN A 23 -9.53 2.13 -18.05
C ASN A 23 -9.03 2.87 -16.79
N ALA A 24 -8.51 2.13 -15.80
CA ALA A 24 -8.10 2.70 -14.53
C ALA A 24 -6.66 3.19 -14.60
N ASP A 25 -6.42 4.39 -14.07
CA ASP A 25 -5.07 4.93 -13.90
C ASP A 25 -4.41 4.30 -12.68
N ILE A 26 -3.74 3.16 -12.88
CA ILE A 26 -3.01 2.45 -11.84
C ILE A 26 -1.57 2.98 -11.77
N LEU A 27 -1.30 3.84 -10.79
CA LEU A 27 0.05 4.22 -10.41
C LEU A 27 0.65 3.17 -9.46
N LEU A 28 1.82 2.63 -9.81
CA LEU A 28 2.67 1.82 -8.92
C LEU A 28 3.92 2.65 -8.58
N THR A 29 4.17 2.88 -7.29
CA THR A 29 5.28 3.68 -6.78
C THR A 29 5.89 3.00 -5.54
N ASP A 30 7.12 3.35 -5.19
CA ASP A 30 7.79 2.99 -3.94
C ASP A 30 7.77 4.14 -2.92
N ARG A 31 6.97 5.19 -3.18
CA ARG A 31 6.83 6.37 -2.32
C ARG A 31 5.40 6.46 -1.77
N PRO A 32 5.19 6.16 -0.48
CA PRO A 32 3.87 6.23 0.14
C PRO A 32 3.19 7.59 -0.04
N GLU A 33 3.93 8.68 0.09
CA GLU A 33 3.40 10.04 0.00
C GLU A 33 2.85 10.36 -1.40
N GLU A 34 3.47 9.78 -2.44
CA GLU A 34 2.99 9.90 -3.80
C GLU A 34 1.69 9.12 -4.01
N ALA A 35 1.61 7.90 -3.46
CA ALA A 35 0.43 7.05 -3.61
C ALA A 35 -0.82 7.59 -2.89
N VAL A 36 -0.65 8.21 -1.73
CA VAL A 36 -1.79 8.78 -0.98
C VAL A 36 -2.19 10.17 -1.47
N LYS A 37 -1.42 10.80 -2.36
CA LYS A 37 -1.65 12.17 -2.79
C LYS A 37 -3.04 12.34 -3.39
N GLY A 38 -3.89 13.10 -2.71
CA GLY A 38 -5.26 13.35 -3.16
C GLY A 38 -6.19 12.14 -3.09
N ALA A 39 -5.81 11.07 -2.38
CA ALA A 39 -6.64 9.89 -2.18
C ALA A 39 -7.88 10.21 -1.32
N ASP A 40 -9.04 9.67 -1.71
CA ASP A 40 -10.28 9.65 -0.92
C ASP A 40 -10.28 8.51 0.10
N ILE A 41 -9.58 7.41 -0.19
CA ILE A 41 -9.48 6.23 0.67
C ILE A 41 -8.02 5.77 0.70
N VAL A 42 -7.48 5.57 1.90
CA VAL A 42 -6.19 4.93 2.15
C VAL A 42 -6.45 3.57 2.77
N TYR A 43 -6.03 2.52 2.07
CA TYR A 43 -6.22 1.13 2.49
C TYR A 43 -4.87 0.51 2.85
N THR A 44 -4.80 -0.20 3.97
CA THR A 44 -3.62 -0.96 4.40
C THR A 44 -4.04 -2.27 5.07
N ASP A 45 -3.08 -3.17 5.26
CA ASP A 45 -3.25 -4.42 6.01
C ASP A 45 -1.97 -4.73 6.80
N VAL A 46 -2.00 -5.76 7.63
CA VAL A 46 -0.84 -6.27 8.36
C VAL A 46 0.27 -6.71 7.40
N TRP A 47 1.53 -6.42 7.75
CA TRP A 47 2.65 -6.73 6.86
C TRP A 47 3.05 -8.19 6.90
N ALA A 48 2.92 -8.87 8.04
CA ALA A 48 3.14 -10.31 8.16
C ALA A 48 1.78 -10.98 8.37
N SER A 49 1.45 -11.96 7.52
CA SER A 49 0.21 -12.74 7.68
C SER A 49 0.35 -13.77 8.81
N MET A 50 -0.78 -14.28 9.31
CA MET A 50 -0.78 -15.42 10.22
C MET A 50 -0.01 -16.61 9.61
N GLY A 51 0.94 -17.18 10.35
CA GLY A 51 1.82 -18.26 9.89
C GLY A 51 3.11 -17.79 9.20
N GLN A 52 3.34 -16.48 9.10
CA GLN A 52 4.56 -15.88 8.54
C GLN A 52 5.35 -15.08 9.59
N GLU A 53 5.29 -15.50 10.86
CA GLU A 53 5.89 -14.78 11.98
C GLU A 53 7.41 -14.62 11.82
N HIS A 54 8.05 -15.59 11.17
CA HIS A 54 9.48 -15.55 10.85
C HIS A 54 9.88 -14.44 9.86
N GLU A 55 8.94 -13.90 9.08
CA GLU A 55 9.18 -12.80 8.15
C GLU A 55 8.94 -11.42 8.79
N GLN A 56 8.44 -11.39 10.03
CA GLN A 56 7.95 -10.17 10.65
C GLN A 56 9.04 -9.10 10.82
N GLU A 57 10.23 -9.48 11.29
CA GLU A 57 11.34 -8.55 11.49
C GLU A 57 11.79 -7.92 10.16
N GLU A 58 12.01 -8.75 9.13
CA GLU A 58 12.41 -8.26 7.81
C GLU A 58 11.35 -7.33 7.22
N ARG A 59 10.07 -7.70 7.33
CA ARG A 59 8.99 -6.89 6.79
C ARG A 59 8.81 -5.59 7.56
N VAL A 60 9.03 -5.55 8.87
CA VAL A 60 9.04 -4.29 9.63
C VAL A 60 10.08 -3.34 9.05
N ASP A 61 11.31 -3.80 8.81
CA ASP A 61 12.37 -2.95 8.24
C ASP A 61 12.01 -2.44 6.84
N ARG A 62 11.42 -3.30 6.00
CA ARG A 62 11.05 -2.96 4.62
C ARG A 62 9.84 -2.03 4.53
N PHE A 63 8.88 -2.18 5.43
CA PHE A 63 7.60 -1.47 5.39
C PHE A 63 7.48 -0.34 6.42
N GLN A 64 8.47 -0.12 7.30
CA GLN A 64 8.42 0.94 8.31
C GLN A 64 8.03 2.31 7.71
N GLY A 65 8.56 2.63 6.51
CA GLY A 65 8.24 3.86 5.79
C GLY A 65 6.82 3.94 5.22
N TYR A 66 6.12 2.81 5.14
CA TYR A 66 4.77 2.66 4.55
C TYR A 66 3.66 2.68 5.60
N GLN A 67 3.99 2.83 6.88
CA GLN A 67 2.99 2.90 7.95
C GLN A 67 1.98 4.02 7.68
N VAL A 68 0.70 3.67 7.70
CA VAL A 68 -0.38 4.66 7.68
C VAL A 68 -0.44 5.36 9.02
N ASN A 69 -0.03 6.63 9.04
CA ASN A 69 -0.02 7.49 10.22
C ASN A 69 -0.41 8.93 9.85
N GLU A 70 -0.55 9.80 10.85
CA GLU A 70 -0.95 11.20 10.63
C GLU A 70 -0.04 11.95 9.66
N LYS A 71 1.26 11.69 9.69
CA LYS A 71 2.21 12.35 8.78
C LYS A 71 1.95 11.95 7.33
N LEU A 72 1.68 10.67 7.07
CA LEU A 72 1.34 10.20 5.73
C LEU A 72 -0.01 10.77 5.28
N LEU A 73 -1.04 10.70 6.14
CA LEU A 73 -2.40 11.14 5.83
C LEU A 73 -2.52 12.65 5.55
N LYS A 74 -1.57 13.48 6.00
CA LYS A 74 -1.48 14.90 5.61
C LYS A 74 -1.33 15.12 4.09
N HIS A 75 -0.88 14.11 3.35
CA HIS A 75 -0.76 14.17 1.90
C HIS A 75 -2.05 13.73 1.17
N ALA A 76 -2.97 13.06 1.88
CA ALA A 76 -4.27 12.67 1.35
C ALA A 76 -5.27 13.85 1.36
N ARG A 77 -6.50 13.61 0.89
CA ARG A 77 -7.59 14.59 1.06
C ARG A 77 -7.92 14.76 2.54
N LYS A 78 -8.45 15.94 2.89
CA LYS A 78 -8.77 16.29 4.29
C LYS A 78 -9.83 15.37 4.92
N ASP A 79 -10.69 14.82 4.08
CA ASP A 79 -11.81 13.93 4.39
C ASP A 79 -11.53 12.47 3.97
N ALA A 80 -10.26 12.13 3.71
CA ALA A 80 -9.88 10.78 3.33
C ALA A 80 -10.21 9.77 4.44
N LEU A 81 -10.78 8.63 4.04
CA LEU A 81 -11.06 7.52 4.94
C LEU A 81 -9.86 6.56 5.02
N VAL A 82 -9.61 6.01 6.21
CA VAL A 82 -8.64 4.93 6.39
C VAL A 82 -9.39 3.61 6.52
N MET A 83 -8.98 2.62 5.74
CA MET A 83 -9.56 1.27 5.74
C MET A 83 -8.48 0.23 6.05
N HIS A 84 -8.88 -0.79 6.81
CA HIS A 84 -8.03 -1.93 7.17
C HIS A 84 -8.88 -3.19 7.29
N CYS A 85 -8.44 -4.31 6.74
CA CYS A 85 -9.07 -5.60 7.01
C CYS A 85 -8.66 -6.09 8.39
N LEU A 86 -9.62 -6.35 9.28
CA LEU A 86 -9.28 -6.74 10.64
C LEU A 86 -8.82 -8.21 10.72
N PRO A 87 -7.90 -8.54 11.64
CA PRO A 87 -7.29 -7.67 12.66
C PRO A 87 -6.18 -6.75 12.11
N ALA A 88 -5.92 -5.66 12.82
CA ALA A 88 -4.86 -4.67 12.51
C ALA A 88 -3.73 -4.74 13.54
#